data_AF-A0ABC9W713-F1
#
_entry.id   AF-A0ABC9W713-F1
#
_cell.length_a   1.000
_cell.length_b   1.000
_cell.length_c   1.000
_cell.angle_alpha   90.00
_cell.angle_beta   90.00
_cell.angle_gamma   90.00
#
_symmetry.space_group_name_H-M   'P 1'
#
loop_
_entity.id
_entity.type
_entity.pdbx_description
1 polymer ?
#
loop_
_entity_poly.entity_id
_entity_poly.type
_entity_poly.pdbx_seq_one_letter_code
_entity_poly.pdbx_strand_id
1 'polypeptide(L)'
;MSVPDYMQCAEDHQTLLVVVQPIGIVPEESFFRIYKRISAVSQVNVRDSQRVLYIRYRHHYPPENNEWGDFQTHRKVVGLITITDCSSAKDWPQTFEKFHVQKEMYGSTLYDSRLFVFGLQGEIAEQPRTDVAFYPSYDECETVEKRIEDFIESLFIVLESKRLDRATDKSGDKIPLLCVPFEKKDFVGLDTDSRHYKKRCQGRMRKHVGDLCLQAGMLQDSLVHYHMAVELLRSVNDFLWLGGALTSNGINADTSAEIGRAKNCLSPEDIIDKYKEAISYYGKYKNAGVIELEACVKAVRVLAIQKRSMEASEFLQNAVYINLRQARISVWLGSNFAGRDLGVLVDNKLNRSLQCAAAETKANWILGCIRRGIAGRDRDVIIRFYSALVRPHLEYCVQFWSPQFKKDVDRLERIQKNAMKMIKGLEKLRHEEGVRSLLRGEEKAQGRSYHSIPVLKGQLQRGQGAR
;
A
#
# COMPACT_ATOMS: atom_id res chain seq x y z
N MET A 1 6.35 14.31 2.97
CA MET A 1 5.17 13.95 2.14
C MET A 1 4.97 12.45 2.28
N SER A 2 3.75 11.97 2.48
CA SER A 2 3.52 10.52 2.59
C SER A 2 3.87 9.79 1.31
N VAL A 3 4.40 8.58 1.49
CA VAL A 3 4.77 7.70 0.37
C VAL A 3 3.61 6.71 0.17
N PRO A 4 3.06 6.58 -1.05
CA PRO A 4 2.02 5.58 -1.31
C PRO A 4 2.51 4.16 -0.99
N ASP A 5 1.79 3.44 -0.14
CA ASP A 5 2.05 2.01 0.08
C ASP A 5 1.29 1.18 -0.96
N TYR A 6 1.91 1.01 -2.12
CA TYR A 6 1.34 0.22 -3.21
C TYR A 6 1.15 -1.26 -2.89
N MET A 7 1.69 -1.76 -1.78
CA MET A 7 1.49 -3.12 -1.33
C MET A 7 0.26 -3.26 -0.45
N GLN A 8 -0.34 -2.14 -0.01
CA GLN A 8 -1.43 -2.17 0.94
C GLN A 8 -2.73 -2.72 0.35
N CYS A 9 -3.33 -3.72 1.00
CA CYS A 9 -4.61 -4.30 0.64
C CYS A 9 -5.77 -3.69 1.44
N ALA A 10 -7.00 -4.14 1.16
CA ALA A 10 -8.17 -3.79 1.97
C ALA A 10 -8.04 -4.42 3.36
N GLU A 11 -7.67 -5.70 3.40
CA GLU A 11 -7.47 -6.53 4.60
C GLU A 11 -6.47 -5.90 5.58
N ASP A 12 -5.52 -5.10 5.11
CA ASP A 12 -4.53 -4.46 5.99
C ASP A 12 -5.16 -3.55 7.06
N HIS A 13 -6.39 -3.05 6.89
CA HIS A 13 -7.05 -2.24 7.93
C HIS A 13 -7.36 -3.03 9.21
N GLN A 14 -7.42 -4.36 9.14
CA GLN A 14 -7.58 -5.22 10.33
C GLN A 14 -6.23 -5.64 10.95
N THR A 15 -5.12 -5.23 10.36
CA THR A 15 -3.79 -5.67 10.79
C THR A 15 -3.10 -4.67 11.70
N LEU A 16 -2.27 -5.17 12.62
CA LEU A 16 -1.30 -4.39 13.35
C LEU A 16 0.03 -4.37 12.57
N LEU A 17 0.59 -3.18 12.37
CA LEU A 17 1.85 -3.01 11.65
C LEU A 17 3.04 -3.15 12.59
N VAL A 18 3.89 -4.14 12.30
CA VAL A 18 5.13 -4.40 13.02
C VAL A 18 6.33 -4.22 12.08
N VAL A 19 7.30 -3.44 12.51
CA VAL A 19 8.55 -3.24 11.77
C VAL A 19 9.63 -4.16 12.33
N VAL A 20 10.38 -4.82 11.45
CA VAL A 20 11.52 -5.66 11.80
C VAL A 20 12.80 -5.03 11.25
N GLN A 21 13.72 -4.59 12.12
CA GLN A 21 14.97 -3.92 11.70
C GLN A 21 16.22 -4.69 12.17
N PRO A 22 17.27 -4.80 11.36
CA PRO A 22 18.58 -5.17 11.85
C PRO A 22 19.22 -3.99 12.61
N ILE A 23 19.98 -4.29 13.66
CA ILE A 23 20.84 -3.34 14.37
C ILE A 23 22.27 -3.83 14.26
N GLY A 24 23.19 -2.93 13.88
CA GLY A 24 24.59 -3.29 13.69
C GLY A 24 24.82 -4.06 12.39
N ILE A 25 25.82 -4.94 12.39
CA ILE A 25 26.22 -5.72 11.22
C ILE A 25 25.55 -7.09 11.33
N VAL A 26 24.46 -7.29 10.58
CA VAL A 26 23.77 -8.57 10.47
C VAL A 26 23.85 -9.01 9.00
N PRO A 27 24.35 -10.23 8.71
CA PRO A 27 24.34 -10.76 7.34
C PRO A 27 22.93 -10.80 6.76
N GLU A 28 22.77 -10.35 5.51
CA GLU A 28 21.46 -10.25 4.85
C GLU A 28 20.72 -11.61 4.80
N GLU A 29 21.45 -12.69 4.52
CA GLU A 29 20.90 -14.05 4.51
C GLU A 29 20.37 -14.47 5.89
N SER A 30 21.12 -14.20 6.95
CA SER A 30 20.69 -14.47 8.33
C SER A 30 19.46 -13.65 8.71
N PHE A 31 19.46 -12.34 8.38
CA PHE A 31 18.34 -11.46 8.64
C PHE A 31 17.06 -11.96 7.94
N PHE A 32 17.11 -12.29 6.65
CA PHE A 32 15.92 -12.76 5.95
C PHE A 32 15.48 -14.17 6.35
N ARG A 33 16.41 -15.03 6.78
CA ARG A 33 16.10 -16.34 7.38
C ARG A 33 15.26 -16.17 8.65
N ILE A 34 15.68 -15.31 9.57
CA ILE A 34 14.93 -15.07 10.81
C ILE A 34 13.67 -14.25 10.57
N TYR A 35 13.71 -13.26 9.66
CA TYR A 35 12.54 -12.48 9.26
C TYR A 35 11.43 -13.40 8.73
N LYS A 36 11.77 -14.41 7.93
CA LYS A 36 10.82 -15.39 7.43
C LYS A 36 10.14 -16.15 8.57
N ARG A 37 10.89 -16.58 9.59
CA ARG A 37 10.35 -17.27 10.78
C ARG A 37 9.42 -16.35 11.59
N ILE A 38 9.85 -15.11 11.86
CA ILE A 38 9.02 -14.10 12.53
C ILE A 38 7.72 -13.88 11.75
N SER A 39 7.82 -13.68 10.43
CA SER A 39 6.66 -13.41 9.57
C SER A 39 5.74 -14.61 9.36
N ALA A 40 6.16 -15.82 9.71
CA ALA A 40 5.32 -17.01 9.67
C ALA A 40 4.21 -16.95 10.73
N VAL A 41 4.44 -16.23 11.84
CA VAL A 41 3.43 -15.95 12.87
C VAL A 41 2.65 -14.70 12.48
N SER A 42 1.87 -14.78 11.40
CA SER A 42 1.09 -13.64 10.89
C SER A 42 -0.27 -13.48 11.57
N GLN A 43 -0.68 -14.46 12.38
CA GLN A 43 -1.94 -14.42 13.10
C GLN A 43 -1.84 -15.14 14.45
N VAL A 44 -2.51 -14.61 15.46
CA VAL A 44 -2.53 -15.21 16.82
C VAL A 44 -3.95 -15.17 17.37
N ASN A 45 -4.37 -16.29 17.96
CA ASN A 45 -5.62 -16.36 18.70
C ASN A 45 -5.41 -15.77 20.09
N VAL A 46 -6.18 -14.74 20.41
CA VAL A 46 -6.16 -14.12 21.73
C VAL A 46 -6.82 -15.07 22.72
N ARG A 47 -6.07 -15.47 23.74
CA ARG A 47 -6.57 -16.28 24.86
C ARG A 47 -7.82 -15.61 25.46
N ASP A 48 -8.81 -16.41 25.81
CA ASP A 48 -10.06 -15.97 26.46
C ASP A 48 -11.09 -15.19 25.62
N SER A 49 -10.83 -14.88 24.34
CA SER A 49 -11.75 -14.02 23.56
C SER A 49 -12.24 -14.54 22.22
N GLN A 50 -11.75 -15.71 21.74
CA GLN A 50 -12.04 -16.25 20.39
C GLN A 50 -11.73 -15.26 19.25
N ARG A 51 -10.95 -14.21 19.52
CA ARG A 51 -10.53 -13.20 18.53
C ARG A 51 -9.22 -13.61 17.89
N VAL A 52 -9.10 -13.33 16.60
CA VAL A 52 -7.85 -13.50 15.84
C VAL A 52 -7.25 -12.13 15.61
N LEU A 53 -5.98 -11.97 15.95
CA LEU A 53 -5.20 -10.80 15.55
C LEU A 53 -4.38 -11.11 14.31
N TYR A 54 -4.26 -10.12 13.44
CA TYR A 54 -3.47 -10.21 12.21
C TYR A 54 -2.32 -9.22 12.26
N ILE A 55 -1.13 -9.68 11.87
CA ILE A 55 0.10 -8.91 11.92
C ILE A 55 0.67 -8.73 10.53
N ARG A 56 0.98 -7.48 10.20
CA ARG A 56 1.66 -7.11 8.96
C ARG A 56 3.10 -6.74 9.29
N TYR A 57 4.03 -7.61 8.91
CA TYR A 57 5.46 -7.36 9.09
C TYR A 57 6.05 -6.58 7.91
N ARG A 58 6.93 -5.61 8.22
CA ARG A 58 7.72 -4.88 7.22
C ARG A 58 9.16 -4.71 7.71
N HIS A 59 10.13 -5.01 6.85
CA HIS A 59 11.55 -4.69 7.12
C HIS A 59 11.98 -3.34 6.54
N HIS A 60 11.12 -2.67 5.78
CA HIS A 60 11.30 -1.31 5.31
C HIS A 60 9.96 -0.59 5.35
N TYR A 61 9.86 0.44 6.19
CA TYR A 61 8.65 1.26 6.32
C TYR A 61 9.01 2.71 6.64
N PRO A 62 8.61 3.69 5.78
CA PRO A 62 8.90 5.10 6.02
C PRO A 62 8.22 5.62 7.30
N PRO A 63 8.97 6.19 8.28
CA PRO A 63 8.40 6.71 9.52
C PRO A 63 7.35 7.82 9.31
N GLU A 64 7.43 8.58 8.22
CA GLU A 64 6.50 9.66 7.88
C GLU A 64 5.05 9.16 7.69
N ASN A 65 4.88 7.87 7.40
CA ASN A 65 3.54 7.28 7.28
C ASN A 65 2.83 7.17 8.65
N ASN A 66 3.55 7.21 9.77
CA ASN A 66 2.97 7.21 11.11
C ASN A 66 2.11 8.46 11.37
N GLU A 67 2.41 9.59 10.72
CA GLU A 67 1.61 10.82 10.87
C GLU A 67 0.16 10.66 10.38
N TRP A 68 -0.11 9.66 9.55
CA TRP A 68 -1.45 9.33 9.07
C TRP A 68 -2.20 8.35 10.00
N GLY A 69 -1.57 7.89 11.09
CA GLY A 69 -2.09 6.85 11.97
C GLY A 69 -3.43 7.19 12.63
N ASP A 70 -3.71 8.47 12.89
CA ASP A 70 -5.03 8.87 13.44
C ASP A 70 -6.15 8.71 12.40
N PHE A 71 -5.83 8.88 11.12
CA PHE A 71 -6.75 8.75 10.00
C PHE A 71 -6.87 7.31 9.49
N GLN A 72 -5.77 6.55 9.51
CA GLN A 72 -5.64 5.18 9.04
C GLN A 72 -4.73 4.42 10.00
N THR A 73 -5.31 3.78 11.02
CA THR A 73 -4.55 3.16 12.12
C THR A 73 -3.63 2.03 11.67
N HIS A 74 -3.93 1.35 10.56
CA HIS A 74 -3.07 0.31 9.98
C HIS A 74 -1.78 0.84 9.33
N ARG A 75 -1.64 2.17 9.20
CA ARG A 75 -0.36 2.81 8.84
C ARG A 75 0.55 3.05 10.03
N LYS A 76 0.02 2.93 11.25
CA LYS A 76 0.73 3.25 12.48
C LYS A 76 1.62 2.07 12.85
N VAL A 77 2.92 2.29 12.92
CA VAL A 77 3.85 1.29 13.47
C VAL A 77 3.57 1.17 14.97
N VAL A 78 3.05 0.03 15.38
CA VAL A 78 2.70 -0.28 16.78
C VAL A 78 3.65 -1.27 17.43
N GLY A 79 4.41 -2.03 16.64
CA GLY A 79 5.42 -2.96 17.15
C GLY A 79 6.76 -2.81 16.47
N LEU A 80 7.83 -3.00 17.22
CA LEU A 80 9.21 -2.99 16.73
C LEU A 80 9.93 -4.26 17.18
N ILE A 81 10.43 -5.04 16.21
CA ILE A 81 11.32 -6.17 16.48
C ILE A 81 12.68 -5.79 15.91
N THR A 82 13.71 -5.93 16.72
CA THR A 82 15.09 -5.64 16.31
C THR A 82 15.93 -6.89 16.41
N ILE A 83 16.86 -7.04 15.46
CA ILE A 83 17.67 -8.24 15.29
C ILE A 83 19.12 -7.81 15.25
N THR A 84 19.98 -8.42 16.07
CA THR A 84 21.40 -8.06 16.12
C THR A 84 22.25 -9.29 16.35
N ASP A 85 23.46 -9.25 15.77
CA ASP A 85 24.54 -10.15 16.13
C ASP A 85 25.37 -9.46 17.22
N CYS A 86 25.67 -10.17 18.30
CA CYS A 86 26.53 -9.70 19.36
C CYS A 86 27.27 -10.90 19.96
N SER A 87 28.57 -11.01 19.71
CA SER A 87 29.38 -12.15 20.19
C SER A 87 30.18 -11.83 21.46
N SER A 88 30.19 -10.57 21.90
CA SER A 88 31.04 -10.09 22.99
C SER A 88 30.24 -9.33 24.03
N ALA A 89 30.40 -9.72 25.30
CA ALA A 89 29.82 -9.02 26.43
C ALA A 89 30.23 -7.54 26.51
N LYS A 90 31.39 -7.18 25.93
CA LYS A 90 31.87 -5.79 25.90
C LYS A 90 31.05 -4.89 24.97
N ASP A 91 30.48 -5.46 23.91
CA ASP A 91 29.73 -4.71 22.90
C ASP A 91 28.23 -4.61 23.24
N TRP A 92 27.79 -5.37 24.26
CA TRP A 92 26.40 -5.41 24.71
C TRP A 92 25.84 -4.03 25.10
N PRO A 93 26.52 -3.19 25.93
CA PRO A 93 25.99 -1.89 26.31
C PRO A 93 25.75 -0.97 25.10
N GLN A 94 26.67 -0.98 24.12
CA GLN A 94 26.53 -0.19 22.91
C GLN A 94 25.39 -0.70 22.01
N THR A 95 25.23 -2.03 21.92
CA THR A 95 24.15 -2.66 21.15
C THR A 95 22.79 -2.34 21.76
N PHE A 96 22.68 -2.41 23.08
CA PHE A 96 21.47 -2.07 23.80
C PHE A 96 21.09 -0.60 23.67
N GLU A 97 22.07 0.31 23.69
CA GLU A 97 21.84 1.73 23.43
C GLU A 97 21.31 1.98 22.01
N LYS A 98 21.87 1.31 20.99
CA LYS A 98 21.36 1.40 19.61
C LYS A 98 19.91 0.93 19.51
N PHE A 99 19.51 -0.09 20.29
CA PHE A 99 18.12 -0.53 20.37
C PHE A 99 17.21 0.54 20.97
N HIS A 100 17.64 1.22 22.04
CA HIS A 100 16.89 2.34 22.60
C HIS A 100 16.68 3.49 21.61
N VAL A 101 17.74 3.91 20.91
CA VAL A 101 17.63 4.95 19.86
C VAL A 101 16.66 4.55 18.76
N GLN A 102 16.65 3.27 18.34
CA GLN A 102 15.68 2.78 17.36
C GLN A 102 14.23 2.82 17.88
N LYS A 103 13.99 2.52 19.16
CA LYS A 103 12.65 2.64 19.78
C LYS A 103 12.17 4.10 19.74
N GLU A 104 13.03 5.06 20.04
CA GLU A 104 12.66 6.49 20.07
C GLU A 104 12.13 7.00 18.73
N MET A 105 12.64 6.50 17.60
CA MET A 105 12.15 6.86 16.27
C MET A 105 10.65 6.58 16.08
N TYR A 106 10.09 5.61 16.79
CA TYR A 106 8.69 5.21 16.73
C TYR A 106 7.90 5.56 18.00
N GLY A 107 8.53 6.23 18.97
CA GLY A 107 8.10 6.22 20.38
C GLY A 107 6.67 6.69 20.66
N SER A 108 6.12 7.62 19.89
CA SER A 108 4.74 8.12 20.12
C SER A 108 3.66 7.14 19.66
N THR A 109 4.01 6.14 18.84
CA THR A 109 3.07 5.20 18.24
C THR A 109 3.25 3.76 18.70
N LEU A 110 4.42 3.44 19.23
CA LEU A 110 4.84 2.10 19.63
C LEU A 110 4.08 1.61 20.87
N TYR A 111 3.58 0.38 20.80
CA TYR A 111 2.89 -0.30 21.89
C TYR A 111 3.85 -1.22 22.65
N ASP A 112 4.69 -1.96 21.91
CA ASP A 112 5.73 -2.80 22.50
C ASP A 112 6.93 -2.94 21.54
N SER A 113 8.07 -3.39 22.07
CA SER A 113 9.29 -3.66 21.32
C SER A 113 10.06 -4.86 21.84
N ARG A 114 10.69 -5.62 20.95
CA ARG A 114 11.54 -6.77 21.28
C ARG A 114 12.89 -6.68 20.57
N LEU A 115 13.94 -7.16 21.24
CA LEU A 115 15.28 -7.31 20.71
C LEU A 115 15.68 -8.78 20.72
N PHE A 116 16.04 -9.32 19.57
CA PHE A 116 16.60 -10.65 19.41
C PHE A 116 18.10 -10.55 19.14
N VAL A 117 18.88 -11.17 20.03
CA VAL A 117 20.33 -11.10 20.05
C VAL A 117 20.89 -12.48 19.73
N PHE A 118 21.74 -12.58 18.71
CA PHE A 118 22.35 -13.81 18.28
C PHE A 118 23.85 -13.82 18.60
N GLY A 119 24.36 -14.95 19.11
CA GLY A 119 25.80 -15.17 19.36
C GLY A 119 26.29 -14.83 20.78
N LEU A 120 25.48 -14.18 21.62
CA LEU A 120 25.91 -13.79 22.97
C LEU A 120 25.56 -14.91 23.97
N GLN A 121 26.56 -15.35 24.72
CA GLN A 121 26.42 -16.35 25.78
C GLN A 121 27.06 -15.87 27.09
N GLY A 122 26.72 -16.52 28.21
CA GLY A 122 27.22 -16.20 29.55
C GLY A 122 26.26 -15.37 30.39
N GLU A 123 26.75 -14.81 31.50
CA GLU A 123 25.92 -14.17 32.55
C GLU A 123 24.95 -13.10 32.03
N ILE A 124 25.33 -12.32 31.02
CA ILE A 124 24.47 -11.29 30.42
C ILE A 124 23.24 -11.91 29.74
N ALA A 125 23.41 -13.05 29.08
CA ALA A 125 22.35 -13.73 28.36
C ALA A 125 21.40 -14.51 29.30
N GLU A 126 21.89 -14.89 30.48
CA GLU A 126 21.10 -15.59 31.50
C GLU A 126 20.20 -14.66 32.33
N GLN A 127 20.46 -13.34 32.29
CA GLN A 127 19.62 -12.37 32.97
C GLN A 127 18.21 -12.32 32.33
N PRO A 128 17.14 -12.55 33.10
CA PRO A 128 15.78 -12.53 32.57
C PRO A 128 15.41 -11.10 32.18
N ARG A 129 15.08 -10.91 30.90
CA ARG A 129 14.55 -9.66 30.34
C ARG A 129 13.30 -9.98 29.53
N THR A 130 12.30 -9.11 29.64
CA THR A 130 11.05 -9.30 28.90
C THR A 130 11.18 -8.81 27.46
N ASP A 131 11.91 -7.72 27.24
CA ASP A 131 12.09 -7.06 25.94
C ASP A 131 13.30 -7.56 25.15
N VAL A 132 14.12 -8.46 25.71
CA VAL A 132 15.29 -9.04 25.05
C VAL A 132 15.26 -10.57 25.11
N ALA A 133 15.53 -11.22 23.99
CA ALA A 133 15.78 -12.65 23.92
C ALA A 133 17.16 -12.93 23.32
N PHE A 134 17.91 -13.82 23.95
CA PHE A 134 19.24 -14.25 23.52
C PHE A 134 19.16 -15.64 22.89
N TYR A 135 19.87 -15.82 21.78
CA TYR A 135 19.99 -17.08 21.07
C TYR A 135 21.47 -17.38 20.77
N PRO A 136 21.95 -18.62 20.98
CA PRO A 136 23.30 -19.03 20.62
C PRO A 136 23.63 -18.78 19.14
N SER A 137 22.69 -19.11 18.26
CA SER A 137 22.85 -18.99 16.82
C SER A 137 21.48 -18.85 16.14
N TYR A 138 21.47 -18.53 14.85
CA TYR A 138 20.25 -18.48 14.04
C TYR A 138 19.62 -19.85 13.78
N ASP A 139 20.37 -20.93 14.01
CA ASP A 139 19.91 -22.30 13.89
C ASP A 139 19.33 -22.80 15.23
N GLU A 140 19.89 -22.33 16.35
CA GLU A 140 19.46 -22.67 17.72
C GLU A 140 18.50 -21.61 18.29
N CYS A 141 17.36 -21.42 17.65
CA CYS A 141 16.35 -20.44 18.09
C CYS A 141 14.91 -20.96 17.99
N GLU A 142 14.66 -22.14 18.55
CA GLU A 142 13.35 -22.84 18.51
C GLU A 142 12.21 -22.08 19.19
N THR A 143 12.51 -21.17 20.11
CA THR A 143 11.50 -20.43 20.87
C THR A 143 11.08 -19.11 20.23
N VAL A 144 11.64 -18.74 19.07
CA VAL A 144 11.36 -17.45 18.39
C VAL A 144 9.87 -17.28 18.14
N GLU A 145 9.19 -18.27 17.57
CA GLU A 145 7.78 -18.21 17.24
C GLU A 145 6.93 -17.96 18.49
N LYS A 146 7.20 -18.68 19.58
CA LYS A 146 6.53 -18.47 20.87
C LYS A 146 6.78 -17.07 21.44
N ARG A 147 8.02 -16.56 21.34
CA ARG A 147 8.35 -15.18 21.75
C ARG A 147 7.62 -14.13 20.91
N ILE A 148 7.35 -14.42 19.64
CA ILE A 148 6.55 -13.58 18.77
C ILE A 148 5.07 -13.64 19.17
N GLU A 149 4.53 -14.81 19.53
CA GLU A 149 3.17 -14.93 20.07
C GLU A 149 3.00 -14.10 21.35
N ASP A 150 3.92 -14.25 22.31
CA ASP A 150 3.91 -13.46 23.56
C ASP A 150 4.00 -11.94 23.29
N PHE A 151 4.75 -11.54 22.26
CA PHE A 151 4.83 -10.15 21.81
C PHE A 151 3.52 -9.67 21.16
N ILE A 152 2.84 -10.50 20.39
CA ILE A 152 1.55 -10.13 19.80
C ILE A 152 0.48 -10.01 20.88
N GLU A 153 0.52 -10.86 21.90
CA GLU A 153 -0.34 -10.77 23.09
C GLU A 153 -0.11 -9.45 23.86
N SER A 154 1.14 -8.98 24.01
CA SER A 154 1.39 -7.67 24.64
C SER A 154 0.89 -6.51 23.80
N LEU A 155 1.03 -6.56 22.46
CA LEU A 155 0.43 -5.57 21.56
C LEU A 155 -1.10 -5.52 21.71
N PHE A 156 -1.75 -6.68 21.88
CA PHE A 156 -3.19 -6.77 22.09
C PHE A 156 -3.64 -6.03 23.34
N ILE A 157 -2.95 -6.23 24.47
CA ILE A 157 -3.31 -5.62 25.75
C ILE A 157 -3.30 -4.09 25.63
N VAL A 158 -2.27 -3.52 25.00
CA VAL A 158 -2.17 -2.07 24.78
C VAL A 158 -3.23 -1.58 23.77
N LEU A 159 -3.49 -2.35 22.71
CA LEU A 159 -4.55 -2.05 21.75
C LEU A 159 -5.92 -1.96 22.43
N GLU A 160 -6.25 -2.96 23.26
CA GLU A 160 -7.54 -3.04 23.94
C GLU A 160 -7.70 -1.91 24.97
N SER A 161 -6.66 -1.60 25.73
CA SER A 161 -6.64 -0.43 26.63
C SER A 161 -6.91 0.86 25.86
N LYS A 162 -6.17 1.14 24.77
CA LYS A 162 -6.38 2.37 23.97
C LYS A 162 -7.76 2.43 23.32
N ARG A 163 -8.30 1.29 22.90
CA ARG A 163 -9.65 1.18 22.33
C ARG A 163 -10.71 1.53 23.38
N LEU A 164 -10.59 0.96 24.58
CA LEU A 164 -11.50 1.23 25.69
C LEU A 164 -11.46 2.70 26.09
N ASP A 165 -10.27 3.27 26.33
CA ASP A 165 -10.09 4.68 26.70
C ASP A 165 -10.86 5.61 25.74
N ARG A 166 -10.68 5.41 24.43
CA ARG A 166 -11.33 6.22 23.38
C ARG A 166 -12.81 5.92 23.17
N ALA A 167 -13.26 4.71 23.51
CA ALA A 167 -14.67 4.33 23.38
C ALA A 167 -15.52 4.82 24.56
N THR A 168 -14.92 4.92 25.75
CA THR A 168 -15.57 5.32 27.00
C THR A 168 -15.48 6.81 27.31
N ASP A 169 -14.83 7.61 26.47
CA ASP A 169 -14.80 9.08 26.51
C ASP A 169 -16.25 9.65 26.45
N LYS A 170 -16.90 9.62 27.61
CA LYS A 170 -18.22 10.15 27.97
C LYS A 170 -18.10 11.21 29.06
N SER A 171 -16.89 11.45 29.58
CA SER A 171 -16.60 12.51 30.55
C SER A 171 -16.72 13.87 29.87
N GLY A 172 -17.07 14.91 30.62
CA GLY A 172 -17.28 16.28 30.13
C GLY A 172 -16.07 16.99 29.51
N ASP A 173 -15.04 16.25 29.09
CA ASP A 173 -13.88 16.74 28.36
C ASP A 173 -14.18 16.91 26.86
N LYS A 174 -13.64 17.97 26.26
CA LYS A 174 -13.80 18.23 24.83
C LYS A 174 -13.08 17.12 24.03
N ILE A 175 -13.84 16.27 23.32
CA ILE A 175 -13.30 15.24 22.41
C ILE A 175 -12.20 15.87 21.52
N PRO A 176 -10.97 15.32 21.53
CA PRO A 176 -9.88 15.89 20.75
C PRO A 176 -10.16 15.77 19.25
N LEU A 177 -9.80 16.81 18.50
CA LEU A 177 -9.89 16.79 17.05
C LEU A 177 -8.72 15.99 16.47
N LEU A 178 -9.01 14.79 15.99
CA LEU A 178 -8.06 14.02 15.18
C LEU A 178 -7.85 14.71 13.84
N CYS A 179 -6.60 14.81 13.38
CA CYS A 179 -6.23 15.55 12.17
C CYS A 179 -5.34 14.72 11.26
N VAL A 180 -5.48 14.89 9.95
CA VAL A 180 -4.44 14.40 9.02
C VAL A 180 -3.27 15.40 8.94
N PRO A 181 -2.09 15.02 8.44
CA PRO A 181 -0.89 15.86 8.52
C PRO A 181 -1.03 17.25 7.88
N PHE A 182 -1.78 17.36 6.78
CA PHE A 182 -1.95 18.62 6.06
C PHE A 182 -3.07 19.52 6.61
N GLU A 183 -3.94 19.01 7.48
CA GLU A 183 -5.05 19.78 8.07
C GLU A 183 -4.63 20.63 9.28
N LYS A 184 -3.45 20.38 9.87
CA LYS A 184 -3.01 21.02 11.13
C LYS A 184 -3.02 22.56 11.09
N LYS A 185 -2.87 23.15 9.90
CA LYS A 185 -2.85 24.61 9.71
C LYS A 185 -4.23 25.21 9.45
N ASP A 186 -5.21 24.40 9.04
CA ASP A 186 -6.53 24.86 8.58
C ASP A 186 -7.49 25.13 9.75
N PHE A 187 -7.11 24.76 10.98
CA PHE A 187 -7.97 24.85 12.17
C PHE A 187 -7.54 25.93 13.18
N VAL A 188 -6.62 26.82 12.81
CA VAL A 188 -6.23 27.96 13.66
C VAL A 188 -7.40 28.95 13.74
N GLY A 189 -7.84 29.28 14.96
CA GLY A 189 -8.92 30.26 15.21
C GLY A 189 -10.34 29.72 15.03
N LEU A 190 -10.52 28.40 14.96
CA LEU A 190 -11.86 27.81 14.83
C LEU A 190 -12.66 27.89 16.13
N ASP A 191 -13.97 28.13 16.02
CA ASP A 191 -14.89 28.06 17.16
C ASP A 191 -15.07 26.61 17.63
N THR A 192 -14.32 26.26 18.68
CA THR A 192 -14.32 24.93 19.30
C THR A 192 -15.60 24.60 20.07
N ASP A 193 -16.46 25.59 20.33
CA ASP A 193 -17.71 25.40 21.08
C ASP A 193 -18.93 25.21 20.19
N SER A 194 -18.79 25.50 18.90
CA SER A 194 -19.83 25.26 17.89
C SER A 194 -20.30 23.80 17.87
N ARG A 195 -21.61 23.61 17.69
CA ARG A 195 -22.23 22.28 17.50
C ARG A 195 -21.60 21.54 16.32
N HIS A 196 -21.22 22.27 15.28
CA HIS A 196 -20.59 21.72 14.08
C HIS A 196 -19.21 21.13 14.39
N TYR A 197 -18.37 21.84 15.13
CA TYR A 197 -17.05 21.36 15.55
C TYR A 197 -17.15 20.11 16.44
N LYS A 198 -18.04 20.14 17.44
CA LYS A 198 -18.26 19.00 18.34
C LYS A 198 -18.69 17.74 17.60
N LYS A 199 -19.62 17.85 16.64
CA LYS A 199 -20.03 16.74 15.76
C LYS A 199 -18.88 16.22 14.91
N ARG A 200 -18.00 17.11 14.40
CA ARG A 200 -16.81 16.71 13.65
C ARG A 200 -15.87 15.88 14.51
N CYS A 201 -15.49 16.35 15.70
CA CYS A 201 -14.63 15.61 16.62
C CYS A 201 -15.22 14.23 16.94
N GLN A 202 -16.53 14.18 17.23
CA GLN A 202 -17.24 12.93 17.51
C GLN A 202 -17.21 11.98 16.31
N GLY A 203 -17.48 12.46 15.10
CA GLY A 203 -17.46 11.64 13.88
C GLY A 203 -16.08 11.07 13.59
N ARG A 204 -15.02 11.88 13.71
CA ARG A 204 -13.63 11.45 13.52
C ARG A 204 -13.21 10.42 14.58
N MET A 205 -13.58 10.65 15.84
CA MET A 205 -13.31 9.71 16.93
C MET A 205 -14.05 8.37 16.72
N ARG A 206 -15.32 8.39 16.32
CA ARG A 206 -16.08 7.16 16.02
C ARG A 206 -15.41 6.36 14.91
N LYS A 207 -14.95 7.02 13.84
CA LYS A 207 -14.18 6.35 12.79
C LYS A 207 -12.94 5.67 13.36
N HIS A 208 -12.15 6.40 14.15
CA HIS A 208 -10.90 5.89 14.73
C HIS A 208 -11.13 4.70 15.68
N VAL A 209 -12.13 4.79 16.56
CA VAL A 209 -12.53 3.67 17.43
C VAL A 209 -12.99 2.47 16.59
N GLY A 210 -13.70 2.71 15.48
CA GLY A 210 -14.04 1.68 14.51
C GLY A 210 -12.82 0.95 13.95
N ASP A 211 -11.75 1.67 13.61
CA ASP A 211 -10.51 1.05 13.14
C ASP A 211 -9.83 0.22 14.24
N LEU A 212 -9.80 0.72 15.49
CA LEU A 212 -9.24 -0.02 16.63
C LEU A 212 -10.05 -1.30 16.93
N CYS A 213 -11.38 -1.24 16.85
CA CYS A 213 -12.24 -2.42 16.96
C CYS A 213 -11.94 -3.44 15.85
N LEU A 214 -11.72 -2.97 14.62
CA LEU A 214 -11.38 -3.85 13.49
C LEU A 214 -10.04 -4.56 13.74
N GLN A 215 -9.01 -3.82 14.15
CA GLN A 215 -7.70 -4.37 14.49
C GLN A 215 -7.73 -5.31 15.71
N ALA A 216 -8.68 -5.12 16.62
CA ALA A 216 -8.90 -5.98 17.78
C ALA A 216 -9.75 -7.23 17.47
N GLY A 217 -10.12 -7.46 16.20
CA GLY A 217 -10.95 -8.60 15.77
C GLY A 217 -12.44 -8.46 16.10
N MET A 218 -12.93 -7.25 16.40
CA MET A 218 -14.33 -6.97 16.76
C MET A 218 -15.09 -6.37 15.56
N LEU A 219 -15.36 -7.19 14.55
CA LEU A 219 -15.96 -6.74 13.29
C LEU A 219 -17.33 -6.08 13.47
N GLN A 220 -18.22 -6.65 14.28
CA GLN A 220 -19.57 -6.11 14.45
C GLN A 220 -19.55 -4.72 15.12
N ASP A 221 -18.77 -4.56 16.19
CA ASP A 221 -18.60 -3.27 16.85
C ASP A 221 -17.93 -2.23 15.94
N SER A 222 -16.97 -2.66 15.13
CA SER A 222 -16.33 -1.82 14.12
C SER A 222 -17.35 -1.26 13.12
N LEU A 223 -18.24 -2.11 12.57
CA LEU A 223 -19.28 -1.70 11.62
C LEU A 223 -20.27 -0.70 12.25
N VAL A 224 -20.66 -0.90 13.50
CA VAL A 224 -21.51 0.06 14.25
C VAL A 224 -20.83 1.41 14.35
N HIS A 225 -19.56 1.44 14.74
CA HIS A 225 -18.79 2.68 14.84
C HIS A 225 -18.61 3.39 13.50
N TYR A 226 -18.35 2.65 12.41
CA TYR A 226 -18.28 3.25 11.08
C TYR A 226 -19.62 3.81 10.62
N HIS A 227 -20.74 3.13 10.91
CA HIS A 227 -22.07 3.63 10.58
C HIS A 227 -22.35 4.97 11.28
N MET A 228 -22.11 5.04 12.59
CA MET A 228 -22.23 6.29 13.36
C MET A 228 -21.30 7.39 12.83
N ALA A 229 -20.06 7.05 12.48
CA ALA A 229 -19.10 8.00 11.91
C ALA A 229 -19.61 8.57 10.59
N VAL A 230 -20.14 7.73 9.69
CA VAL A 230 -20.69 8.13 8.39
C VAL A 230 -21.83 9.13 8.57
N GLU A 231 -22.78 8.88 9.49
CA GLU A 231 -23.89 9.79 9.76
C GLU A 231 -23.41 11.15 10.28
N LEU A 232 -22.53 11.14 11.27
CA LEU A 232 -22.00 12.36 11.90
C LEU A 232 -21.20 13.19 10.89
N LEU A 233 -20.24 12.58 10.20
CA LEU A 233 -19.33 13.25 9.27
C LEU A 233 -20.06 13.78 8.03
N ARG A 234 -21.06 13.06 7.52
CA ARG A 234 -21.90 13.51 6.42
C ARG A 234 -22.69 14.76 6.82
N SER A 235 -23.21 14.82 8.05
CA SER A 235 -23.97 15.99 8.53
C SER A 235 -23.15 17.28 8.67
N VAL A 236 -21.83 17.18 8.75
CA VAL A 236 -20.89 18.31 8.88
C VAL A 236 -19.98 18.51 7.67
N ASN A 237 -20.29 17.82 6.56
CA ASN A 237 -19.53 17.86 5.31
C ASN A 237 -18.02 17.59 5.47
N ASP A 238 -17.64 16.74 6.42
CA ASP A 238 -16.24 16.32 6.59
C ASP A 238 -15.92 15.16 5.64
N PHE A 239 -15.81 15.49 4.35
CA PHE A 239 -15.71 14.51 3.27
C PHE A 239 -14.43 13.66 3.35
N LEU A 240 -13.32 14.21 3.83
CA LEU A 240 -12.07 13.48 3.97
C LEU A 240 -12.22 12.29 4.93
N TRP A 241 -12.72 12.55 6.13
CA TRP A 241 -12.92 11.52 7.15
C TRP A 241 -14.11 10.61 6.82
N LEU A 242 -15.13 11.13 6.14
CA LEU A 242 -16.21 10.33 5.59
C LEU A 242 -15.68 9.29 4.59
N GLY A 243 -14.79 9.69 3.67
CA GLY A 243 -14.13 8.78 2.75
C GLY A 243 -13.34 7.69 3.49
N GLY A 244 -12.60 8.06 4.54
CA GLY A 244 -11.88 7.11 5.41
C GLY A 244 -12.81 6.10 6.09
N ALA A 245 -13.96 6.54 6.60
CA ALA A 245 -14.94 5.64 7.20
C ALA A 245 -15.51 4.67 6.15
N LEU A 246 -15.80 5.13 4.93
CA LEU A 246 -16.33 4.28 3.86
C LEU A 246 -15.33 3.23 3.38
N THR A 247 -14.03 3.57 3.26
CA THR A 247 -13.00 2.59 2.88
C THR A 247 -12.78 1.54 3.95
N SER A 248 -12.84 1.92 5.24
CA SER A 248 -12.67 0.96 6.35
C SER A 248 -13.92 0.07 6.54
N ASN A 249 -15.12 0.61 6.30
CA ASN A 249 -16.40 -0.10 6.45
C ASN A 249 -16.61 -1.18 5.36
N GLY A 250 -15.97 -1.03 4.20
CA GLY A 250 -16.04 -1.98 3.08
C GLY A 250 -15.14 -3.21 3.18
N ILE A 251 -14.60 -3.55 4.35
CA ILE A 251 -13.57 -4.59 4.50
C ILE A 251 -14.18 -5.79 5.20
N ASN A 252 -14.16 -6.94 4.53
CA ASN A 252 -14.45 -8.23 5.15
C ASN A 252 -13.39 -9.26 4.76
N ALA A 253 -13.12 -10.18 5.68
CA ALA A 253 -11.93 -11.04 5.74
C ALA A 253 -11.98 -12.34 4.92
N ASP A 254 -12.95 -12.53 4.01
CA ASP A 254 -13.03 -13.75 3.20
C ASP A 254 -13.10 -13.46 1.70
N THR A 255 -11.99 -12.95 1.17
CA THR A 255 -11.67 -13.02 -0.26
C THR A 255 -11.05 -14.36 -0.65
N SER A 256 -10.93 -15.34 0.27
CA SER A 256 -10.24 -16.62 0.02
C SER A 256 -10.89 -17.93 0.46
N ALA A 257 -12.11 -18.01 1.01
CA ALA A 257 -12.72 -19.32 1.28
C ALA A 257 -14.24 -19.35 1.22
N GLU A 258 -14.76 -20.41 0.57
CA GLU A 258 -16.14 -20.87 0.72
C GLU A 258 -16.40 -21.33 2.16
N ILE A 259 -17.67 -21.24 2.57
CA ILE A 259 -18.32 -21.81 3.77
C ILE A 259 -18.37 -20.86 4.98
N GLY A 260 -19.56 -20.27 5.18
CA GLY A 260 -19.97 -19.64 6.44
C GLY A 260 -20.07 -18.12 6.41
N ARG A 261 -20.94 -17.55 5.56
CA ARG A 261 -21.23 -16.10 5.57
C ARG A 261 -21.65 -15.66 6.98
N ALA A 262 -20.87 -14.80 7.62
CA ALA A 262 -21.37 -14.00 8.72
C ALA A 262 -22.59 -13.20 8.21
N LYS A 263 -23.69 -13.16 8.98
CA LYS A 263 -24.99 -12.62 8.52
C LYS A 263 -25.01 -11.13 8.14
N ASN A 264 -23.91 -10.40 8.30
CA ASN A 264 -23.82 -8.94 8.13
C ASN A 264 -22.68 -8.50 7.17
N CYS A 265 -22.35 -9.31 6.17
CA CYS A 265 -21.31 -8.98 5.18
C CYS A 265 -21.86 -8.06 4.08
N LEU A 266 -21.18 -6.95 3.78
CA LEU A 266 -21.45 -6.17 2.56
C LEU A 266 -21.19 -7.04 1.33
N SER A 267 -22.00 -6.87 0.29
CA SER A 267 -21.76 -7.58 -0.97
C SER A 267 -20.47 -7.06 -1.63
N PRO A 268 -19.80 -7.87 -2.46
CA PRO A 268 -18.65 -7.42 -3.22
C PRO A 268 -18.95 -6.23 -4.14
N GLU A 269 -20.21 -6.02 -4.55
CA GLU A 269 -20.65 -4.79 -5.24
C GLU A 269 -20.69 -3.57 -4.30
N ASP A 270 -21.28 -3.72 -3.10
CA ASP A 270 -21.38 -2.64 -2.12
C ASP A 270 -19.99 -2.10 -1.74
N ILE A 271 -18.99 -2.98 -1.62
CA ILE A 271 -17.60 -2.60 -1.34
C ILE A 271 -17.09 -1.63 -2.40
N ILE A 272 -17.35 -1.92 -3.68
CA ILE A 272 -16.88 -1.09 -4.79
C ILE A 272 -17.57 0.26 -4.81
N ASP A 273 -18.88 0.31 -4.52
CA ASP A 273 -19.61 1.57 -4.44
C ASP A 273 -19.08 2.45 -3.30
N LYS A 274 -18.71 1.86 -2.15
CA LYS A 274 -18.03 2.57 -1.06
C LYS A 274 -16.69 3.14 -1.50
N TYR A 275 -15.89 2.38 -2.26
CA TYR A 275 -14.63 2.89 -2.80
C TYR A 275 -14.84 4.02 -3.82
N LYS A 276 -15.84 3.93 -4.72
CA LYS A 276 -16.18 5.02 -5.66
C LYS A 276 -16.56 6.29 -4.91
N GLU A 277 -17.42 6.18 -3.89
CA GLU A 277 -17.85 7.30 -3.06
C GLU A 277 -16.64 7.92 -2.31
N ALA A 278 -15.79 7.09 -1.70
CA ALA A 278 -14.60 7.55 -0.99
C ALA A 278 -13.58 8.25 -1.91
N ILE A 279 -13.31 7.71 -3.10
CA ILE A 279 -12.40 8.31 -4.08
C ILE A 279 -12.92 9.68 -4.54
N SER A 280 -14.23 9.79 -4.80
CA SER A 280 -14.86 11.07 -5.12
C SER A 280 -14.66 12.11 -4.01
N TYR A 281 -14.72 11.70 -2.74
CA TYR A 281 -14.43 12.58 -1.62
C TYR A 281 -12.96 12.96 -1.49
N TYR A 282 -12.04 12.02 -1.65
CA TYR A 282 -10.61 12.30 -1.61
C TYR A 282 -10.17 13.25 -2.73
N GLY A 283 -10.75 13.10 -3.93
CA GLY A 283 -10.47 13.98 -5.07
C GLY A 283 -10.82 15.46 -4.85
N LYS A 284 -11.59 15.80 -3.80
CA LYS A 284 -11.86 17.19 -3.39
C LYS A 284 -10.65 17.87 -2.73
N TYR A 285 -9.67 17.11 -2.26
CA TYR A 285 -8.54 17.61 -1.47
C TYR A 285 -7.23 17.48 -2.24
N LYS A 286 -6.58 18.62 -2.55
CA LYS A 286 -5.32 18.67 -3.32
C LYS A 286 -4.21 17.81 -2.71
N ASN A 287 -4.14 17.73 -1.38
CA ASN A 287 -3.09 17.01 -0.64
C ASN A 287 -3.47 15.56 -0.28
N ALA A 288 -4.63 15.07 -0.72
CA ALA A 288 -5.10 13.70 -0.44
C ALA A 288 -4.78 12.69 -1.56
N GLY A 289 -4.06 13.08 -2.61
CA GLY A 289 -3.84 12.19 -3.77
C GLY A 289 -3.15 10.85 -3.44
N VAL A 290 -2.38 10.78 -2.34
CA VAL A 290 -1.76 9.51 -1.89
C VAL A 290 -2.82 8.51 -1.43
N ILE A 291 -3.75 8.94 -0.57
CA ILE A 291 -4.84 8.07 -0.09
C ILE A 291 -5.87 7.80 -1.18
N GLU A 292 -6.09 8.76 -2.10
CA GLU A 292 -6.94 8.59 -3.28
C GLU A 292 -6.40 7.49 -4.20
N LEU A 293 -5.09 7.53 -4.47
CA LEU A 293 -4.39 6.53 -5.25
C LEU A 293 -4.45 5.14 -4.60
N GLU A 294 -4.19 5.07 -3.30
CA GLU A 294 -4.25 3.79 -2.60
C GLU A 294 -5.67 3.22 -2.56
N ALA A 295 -6.70 4.06 -2.41
CA ALA A 295 -8.09 3.63 -2.51
C ALA A 295 -8.40 3.05 -3.90
N CYS A 296 -7.90 3.69 -4.97
CA CYS A 296 -8.02 3.15 -6.32
C CYS A 296 -7.33 1.78 -6.44
N VAL A 297 -6.10 1.64 -5.92
CA VAL A 297 -5.35 0.37 -5.98
C VAL A 297 -6.05 -0.73 -5.18
N LYS A 298 -6.65 -0.42 -4.03
CA LYS A 298 -7.43 -1.38 -3.23
C LYS A 298 -8.69 -1.83 -3.96
N ALA A 299 -9.46 -0.90 -4.54
CA ALA A 299 -10.64 -1.22 -5.33
C ALA A 299 -10.30 -2.15 -6.53
N VAL A 300 -9.17 -1.89 -7.19
CA VAL A 300 -8.66 -2.71 -8.30
C VAL A 300 -8.35 -4.13 -7.85
N ARG A 301 -7.72 -4.30 -6.67
CA ARG A 301 -7.43 -5.63 -6.11
C ARG A 301 -8.70 -6.42 -5.88
N VAL A 302 -9.69 -5.79 -5.26
CA VAL A 302 -11.01 -6.39 -5.02
C VAL A 302 -11.68 -6.80 -6.34
N LEU A 303 -11.68 -5.92 -7.35
CA LEU A 303 -12.26 -6.22 -8.67
C LEU A 303 -11.47 -7.30 -9.44
N ALA A 304 -10.15 -7.36 -9.27
CA ALA A 304 -9.32 -8.39 -9.88
C ALA A 304 -9.64 -9.77 -9.31
N ILE A 305 -9.86 -9.88 -7.99
CA ILE A 305 -10.34 -11.12 -7.34
C ILE A 305 -11.72 -11.51 -7.89
N GLN A 306 -12.61 -10.53 -8.10
CA GLN A 306 -13.93 -10.74 -8.73
C GLN A 306 -13.87 -10.99 -10.25
N LYS A 307 -12.68 -10.97 -10.87
CA LYS A 307 -12.48 -11.09 -12.33
C LYS A 307 -13.18 -10.00 -13.17
N ARG A 308 -13.53 -8.86 -12.57
CA ARG A 308 -14.18 -7.69 -13.22
C ARG A 308 -13.16 -6.72 -13.82
N SER A 309 -12.44 -7.22 -14.82
CA SER A 309 -11.35 -6.50 -15.50
C SER A 309 -11.71 -5.12 -16.09
N MET A 310 -12.95 -4.92 -16.58
CA MET A 310 -13.36 -3.66 -17.21
C MET A 310 -13.48 -2.52 -16.18
N GLU A 311 -14.17 -2.75 -15.07
CA GLU A 311 -14.29 -1.77 -13.98
C GLU A 311 -12.95 -1.54 -13.29
N ALA A 312 -12.14 -2.58 -13.12
CA ALA A 312 -10.80 -2.43 -12.56
C ALA A 312 -9.93 -1.50 -13.44
N SER A 313 -10.15 -1.48 -14.75
CA SER A 313 -9.48 -0.53 -15.64
C SER A 313 -9.89 0.92 -15.38
N GLU A 314 -11.16 1.19 -15.05
CA GLU A 314 -11.63 2.55 -14.73
C GLU A 314 -10.88 3.13 -13.52
N PHE A 315 -10.79 2.35 -12.43
CA PHE A 315 -10.03 2.75 -11.24
C PHE A 315 -8.53 2.95 -11.52
N LEU A 316 -7.94 2.12 -12.39
CA LEU A 316 -6.54 2.28 -12.76
C LEU A 316 -6.30 3.52 -13.63
N GLN A 317 -7.24 3.90 -14.50
CA GLN A 317 -7.16 5.17 -15.24
C GLN A 317 -7.20 6.38 -14.28
N ASN A 318 -8.07 6.34 -13.28
CA ASN A 318 -8.12 7.36 -12.23
C ASN A 318 -6.80 7.42 -11.44
N ALA A 319 -6.28 6.27 -11.00
CA ALA A 319 -5.00 6.15 -10.31
C ALA A 319 -3.83 6.77 -11.12
N VAL A 320 -3.80 6.52 -12.42
CA VAL A 320 -2.80 7.11 -13.32
C VAL A 320 -2.93 8.63 -13.37
N TYR A 321 -4.15 9.15 -13.48
CA TYR A 321 -4.38 10.59 -13.55
C TYR A 321 -3.99 11.32 -12.26
N ILE A 322 -4.29 10.74 -11.10
CA ILE A 322 -3.90 11.27 -9.78
C ILE A 322 -2.36 11.37 -9.67
N ASN A 323 -1.63 10.32 -10.07
CA ASN A 323 -0.17 10.35 -10.06
C ASN A 323 0.42 11.37 -11.04
N LEU A 324 -0.20 11.59 -12.21
CA LEU A 324 0.26 12.64 -13.13
C LEU A 324 0.07 14.03 -12.52
N ARG A 325 -0.96 14.27 -11.71
CA ARG A 325 -1.12 15.51 -10.97
C ARG A 325 -0.03 15.67 -9.90
N GLN A 326 0.37 14.59 -9.23
CA GLN A 326 1.43 14.60 -8.21
C GLN A 326 2.84 14.72 -8.80
N ALA A 327 3.17 13.97 -9.86
CA ALA A 327 4.46 13.98 -10.55
C ALA A 327 4.74 15.29 -11.29
N ARG A 328 3.70 16.10 -11.57
CA ARG A 328 3.86 17.48 -12.08
C ARG A 328 4.64 18.38 -11.11
N ILE A 329 4.74 18.04 -9.82
CA ILE A 329 5.52 18.82 -8.85
C ILE A 329 7.02 18.47 -8.94
N SER A 330 7.40 17.29 -9.41
CA SER A 330 8.80 16.83 -9.44
C SER A 330 9.51 17.13 -10.76
N VAL A 331 8.79 17.14 -11.88
CA VAL A 331 9.42 17.23 -13.23
C VAL A 331 9.63 18.68 -13.71
N TRP A 332 8.96 19.68 -13.10
CA TRP A 332 9.06 21.08 -13.54
C TRP A 332 10.22 21.88 -12.91
N LEU A 333 11.00 21.29 -11.99
CA LEU A 333 12.15 21.96 -11.35
C LEU A 333 13.50 21.66 -12.02
N GLY A 334 13.52 20.96 -13.17
CA GLY A 334 14.74 20.64 -13.91
C GLY A 334 14.71 21.16 -15.36
N SER A 335 14.90 22.46 -15.53
CA SER A 335 15.41 23.17 -16.72
C SER A 335 15.37 22.47 -18.10
N ASN A 336 14.32 22.74 -18.88
CA ASN A 336 14.36 23.21 -20.28
C ASN A 336 12.91 23.28 -20.80
N PHE A 337 12.54 24.42 -21.41
CA PHE A 337 11.19 24.64 -21.95
C PHE A 337 10.81 23.48 -22.89
N ALA A 338 9.78 22.73 -22.50
CA ALA A 338 9.13 21.74 -23.33
C ALA A 338 7.64 22.10 -23.38
N GLY A 339 7.16 22.46 -24.57
CA GLY A 339 5.74 22.73 -24.81
C GLY A 339 4.94 21.43 -24.70
N ARG A 340 3.75 21.50 -24.10
CA ARG A 340 2.79 20.39 -24.10
C ARG A 340 1.63 20.76 -25.00
N ASP A 341 1.46 20.03 -26.09
CA ASP A 341 0.31 20.20 -26.98
C ASP A 341 -0.44 18.87 -27.12
N LEU A 342 -1.77 18.93 -26.98
CA LEU A 342 -2.68 17.77 -26.93
C LEU A 342 -2.17 16.60 -26.05
N GLY A 343 -1.45 16.91 -24.96
CA GLY A 343 -0.90 15.92 -24.03
C GLY A 343 0.46 15.32 -24.42
N VAL A 344 1.05 15.67 -25.56
CA VAL A 344 2.38 15.24 -26.01
C VAL A 344 3.45 16.26 -25.61
N LEU A 345 4.57 15.78 -25.07
CA LEU A 345 5.74 16.62 -24.76
C LEU A 345 6.58 16.85 -26.01
N VAL A 346 6.87 18.12 -26.29
CA VAL A 346 7.70 18.55 -27.40
C VAL A 346 8.78 19.46 -26.85
N ASP A 347 10.05 19.10 -27.04
CA ASP A 347 11.15 19.98 -26.65
C ASP A 347 11.39 21.08 -27.71
N ASN A 348 12.20 22.08 -27.37
CA ASN A 348 12.53 23.19 -28.27
C ASN A 348 13.26 22.77 -29.57
N LYS A 349 13.69 21.50 -29.68
CA LYS A 349 14.36 20.93 -30.84
C LYS A 349 13.47 19.92 -31.58
N LEU A 350 12.17 19.85 -31.23
CA LEU A 350 11.20 18.87 -31.74
C LEU A 350 11.63 17.41 -31.53
N ASN A 351 12.51 17.14 -30.56
CA ASN A 351 12.95 15.81 -30.20
C ASN A 351 11.88 15.11 -29.35
N ARG A 352 11.49 13.92 -29.84
CA ARG A 352 10.47 13.06 -29.25
C ARG A 352 11.01 12.16 -28.13
N SER A 353 12.32 12.15 -27.87
CA SER A 353 12.93 11.36 -26.79
C SER A 353 12.34 11.71 -25.42
N LEU A 354 12.00 12.97 -25.17
CA LEU A 354 11.38 13.40 -23.91
C LEU A 354 9.99 12.76 -23.72
N GLN A 355 9.19 12.72 -24.79
CA GLN A 355 7.90 12.02 -24.79
C GLN A 355 8.08 10.51 -24.58
N CYS A 356 9.08 9.90 -25.22
CA CYS A 356 9.37 8.47 -25.05
C CYS A 356 9.75 8.14 -23.59
N ALA A 357 10.59 8.97 -22.95
CA ALA A 357 10.97 8.82 -21.55
C ALA A 357 9.78 9.02 -20.59
N ALA A 358 8.89 9.96 -20.88
CA ALA A 358 7.66 10.18 -20.12
C ALA A 358 6.69 9.00 -20.26
N ALA A 359 6.51 8.48 -21.48
CA ALA A 359 5.70 7.29 -21.75
C ALA A 359 6.27 6.05 -21.05
N GLU A 360 7.60 5.85 -21.10
CA GLU A 360 8.30 4.75 -20.42
C GLU A 360 8.09 4.80 -18.90
N THR A 361 8.31 5.96 -18.28
CA THR A 361 8.11 6.15 -16.84
C THR A 361 6.67 5.81 -16.44
N LYS A 362 5.69 6.33 -17.20
CA LYS A 362 4.27 6.13 -16.93
C LYS A 362 3.84 4.67 -17.09
N ALA A 363 4.25 4.04 -18.19
CA ALA A 363 3.89 2.67 -18.51
C ALA A 363 4.56 1.66 -17.54
N ASN A 364 5.84 1.86 -17.20
CA ASN A 364 6.52 1.03 -16.20
C ASN A 364 5.90 1.17 -14.81
N TRP A 365 5.43 2.36 -14.45
CA TRP A 365 4.70 2.57 -13.20
C TRP A 365 3.39 1.78 -13.17
N ILE A 366 2.57 1.85 -14.23
CA ILE A 366 1.32 1.09 -14.35
C ILE A 366 1.58 -0.40 -14.31
N LEU A 367 2.59 -0.88 -15.06
CA LEU A 367 3.04 -2.26 -14.99
C LEU A 367 3.45 -2.66 -13.58
N GLY A 368 4.13 -1.78 -12.85
CA GLY A 368 4.45 -1.98 -11.43
C GLY A 368 3.20 -2.14 -10.57
N CYS A 369 2.16 -1.32 -10.80
CA CYS A 369 0.87 -1.42 -10.09
C CYS A 369 0.15 -2.73 -10.41
N ILE A 370 0.07 -3.12 -11.69
CA ILE A 370 -0.48 -4.41 -12.13
C ILE A 370 0.28 -5.56 -11.46
N ARG A 371 1.62 -5.49 -11.44
CA ARG A 371 2.50 -6.52 -10.87
C ARG A 371 2.30 -6.71 -9.38
N ARG A 372 2.11 -5.62 -8.65
CA ARG A 372 1.95 -5.62 -7.18
C ARG A 372 0.50 -5.87 -6.75
N GLY A 373 -0.47 -5.49 -7.58
CA GLY A 373 -1.89 -5.56 -7.27
C GLY A 373 -2.57 -6.87 -7.64
N ILE A 374 -2.00 -7.69 -8.52
CA ILE A 374 -2.66 -8.92 -9.00
C ILE A 374 -1.91 -10.14 -8.47
N ALA A 375 -2.36 -10.66 -7.33
CA ALA A 375 -1.90 -11.94 -6.81
C ALA A 375 -2.44 -13.08 -7.69
N GLY A 376 -1.56 -13.82 -8.36
CA GLY A 376 -1.93 -14.98 -9.19
C GLY A 376 -1.43 -14.94 -10.63
N ARG A 377 -0.99 -13.78 -11.13
CA ARG A 377 -0.46 -13.60 -12.49
C ARG A 377 -1.31 -14.25 -13.60
N ASP A 378 -2.62 -14.24 -13.43
CA ASP A 378 -3.55 -14.80 -14.40
C ASP A 378 -3.33 -14.12 -15.76
N ARG A 379 -3.12 -14.96 -16.78
CA ARG A 379 -2.75 -14.53 -18.13
C ARG A 379 -3.79 -13.59 -18.73
N ASP A 380 -5.06 -13.92 -18.62
CA ASP A 380 -6.12 -13.16 -19.27
C ASP A 380 -6.38 -11.85 -18.54
N VAL A 381 -6.26 -11.87 -17.21
CA VAL A 381 -6.41 -10.68 -16.37
C VAL A 381 -5.29 -9.68 -16.66
N ILE A 382 -4.01 -10.10 -16.67
CA ILE A 382 -2.89 -9.20 -16.94
C ILE A 382 -2.95 -8.66 -18.38
N ILE A 383 -3.29 -9.50 -19.37
CA ILE A 383 -3.41 -9.05 -20.77
C ILE A 383 -4.47 -7.95 -20.91
N ARG A 384 -5.63 -8.10 -20.25
CA ARG A 384 -6.68 -7.07 -20.24
C ARG A 384 -6.20 -5.78 -19.59
N PHE A 385 -5.52 -5.85 -18.45
CA PHE A 385 -4.97 -4.66 -17.80
C PHE A 385 -3.87 -3.97 -18.61
N TYR A 386 -2.98 -4.74 -19.24
CA TYR A 386 -1.96 -4.19 -20.14
C TYR A 386 -2.61 -3.44 -21.30
N SER A 387 -3.62 -4.05 -21.94
CA SER A 387 -4.32 -3.48 -23.09
C SER A 387 -5.13 -2.25 -22.74
N ALA A 388 -5.75 -2.22 -21.56
CA ALA A 388 -6.61 -1.10 -21.17
C ALA A 388 -5.86 0.09 -20.54
N LEU A 389 -4.63 -0.11 -20.05
CA LEU A 389 -3.94 0.89 -19.21
C LEU A 389 -2.54 1.23 -19.67
N VAL A 390 -1.77 0.22 -20.10
CA VAL A 390 -0.40 0.45 -20.54
C VAL A 390 -0.40 0.84 -22.01
N ARG A 391 -1.12 0.09 -22.84
CA ARG A 391 -1.19 0.28 -24.29
C ARG A 391 -1.67 1.67 -24.72
N PRO A 392 -2.71 2.29 -24.12
CA PRO A 392 -3.13 3.64 -24.54
C PRO A 392 -2.03 4.68 -24.38
N HIS A 393 -1.15 4.56 -23.37
CA HIS A 393 -0.04 5.49 -23.19
C HIS A 393 1.13 5.27 -24.15
N LEU A 394 1.21 4.09 -24.76
CA LEU A 394 2.20 3.77 -25.79
C LEU A 394 1.69 4.08 -27.21
N GLU A 395 0.38 4.16 -27.42
CA GLU A 395 -0.23 4.33 -28.74
C GLU A 395 -0.87 5.71 -28.97
N TYR A 396 -1.22 6.43 -27.90
CA TYR A 396 -1.88 7.74 -28.02
C TYR A 396 -1.00 8.74 -28.79
N CYS A 397 -1.56 9.34 -29.85
CA CYS A 397 -0.88 10.30 -30.73
C CYS A 397 0.44 9.79 -31.33
N VAL A 398 0.61 8.47 -31.46
CA VAL A 398 1.87 7.87 -31.96
C VAL A 398 2.28 8.36 -33.35
N GLN A 399 1.32 8.76 -34.20
CA GLN A 399 1.60 9.35 -35.51
C GLN A 399 2.45 10.62 -35.42
N PHE A 400 2.34 11.36 -34.30
CA PHE A 400 3.06 12.61 -34.08
C PHE A 400 4.42 12.38 -33.39
N TRP A 401 4.48 11.51 -32.37
CA TRP A 401 5.69 11.31 -31.56
C TRP A 401 6.50 10.05 -31.88
N SER A 402 6.15 9.28 -32.93
CA SER A 402 6.79 8.00 -33.28
C SER A 402 8.33 8.04 -33.10
N PRO A 403 8.91 7.13 -32.30
CA PRO A 403 10.32 7.18 -31.93
C PRO A 403 11.21 7.02 -33.17
N GLN A 404 12.14 7.96 -33.36
CA GLN A 404 13.07 7.95 -34.49
C GLN A 404 14.42 7.33 -34.13
N PHE A 405 14.80 7.39 -32.85
CA PHE A 405 16.05 6.85 -32.37
C PHE A 405 15.88 5.43 -31.84
N LYS A 406 16.83 4.54 -32.18
CA LYS A 406 16.84 3.16 -31.69
C LYS A 406 16.75 3.06 -30.17
N LYS A 407 17.45 3.93 -29.44
CA LYS A 407 17.39 4.01 -27.97
C LYS A 407 15.96 4.22 -27.43
N ASP A 408 15.12 4.95 -28.16
CA ASP A 408 13.75 5.25 -27.73
C ASP A 408 12.81 4.11 -28.09
N VAL A 409 13.04 3.43 -29.23
CA VAL A 409 12.36 2.16 -29.56
C VAL A 409 12.68 1.10 -28.51
N ASP A 410 13.95 0.93 -28.16
CA ASP A 410 14.40 -0.05 -27.16
C ASP A 410 13.76 0.22 -25.78
N ARG A 411 13.62 1.50 -25.39
CA ARG A 411 12.90 1.91 -24.16
C ARG A 411 11.46 1.40 -24.16
N LEU A 412 10.73 1.61 -25.25
CA LEU A 412 9.33 1.19 -25.34
C LEU A 412 9.18 -0.33 -25.41
N GLU A 413 10.06 -1.04 -26.13
CA GLU A 413 10.06 -2.50 -26.17
C GLU A 413 10.34 -3.12 -24.80
N ARG A 414 11.20 -2.50 -23.97
CA ARG A 414 11.47 -2.99 -22.61
C ARG A 414 10.21 -3.04 -21.76
N ILE A 415 9.29 -2.10 -21.93
CA ILE A 415 8.00 -2.08 -21.23
C ILE A 415 7.19 -3.32 -21.60
N GLN A 416 7.11 -3.65 -22.91
CA GLN A 416 6.40 -4.83 -23.39
C GLN A 416 7.06 -6.12 -22.87
N LYS A 417 8.39 -6.19 -22.94
CA LYS A 417 9.19 -7.31 -22.39
C LYS A 417 8.92 -7.51 -20.90
N ASN A 418 8.86 -6.41 -20.13
CA ASN A 418 8.56 -6.46 -18.71
C ASN A 418 7.13 -6.94 -18.43
N ALA A 419 6.15 -6.52 -19.24
CA ALA A 419 4.78 -7.00 -19.15
C ALA A 419 4.68 -8.52 -19.40
N MET A 420 5.35 -9.02 -20.44
CA MET A 420 5.37 -10.44 -20.77
C MET A 420 6.02 -11.29 -19.67
N LYS A 421 7.09 -10.80 -19.03
CA LYS A 421 7.74 -11.45 -17.89
C LYS A 421 6.85 -11.58 -16.65
N MET A 422 5.74 -10.84 -16.59
CA MET A 422 4.78 -10.94 -15.48
C MET A 422 3.70 -12.00 -15.73
N ILE A 423 3.58 -12.52 -16.94
CA ILE A 423 2.49 -13.41 -17.34
C ILE A 423 3.02 -14.84 -17.43
N LYS A 424 2.50 -15.72 -16.57
CA LYS A 424 2.86 -17.14 -16.58
C LYS A 424 2.59 -17.74 -17.97
N GLY A 425 3.61 -18.33 -18.57
CA GLY A 425 3.55 -18.92 -19.91
C GLY A 425 3.98 -17.99 -21.07
N LEU A 426 4.01 -16.67 -20.88
CA LEU A 426 4.57 -15.74 -21.88
C LEU A 426 6.05 -15.40 -21.60
N GLU A 427 6.56 -15.69 -20.40
CA GLU A 427 7.92 -15.35 -19.95
C GLU A 427 9.03 -15.94 -20.85
N LYS A 428 8.76 -17.09 -21.48
CA LYS A 428 9.73 -17.85 -22.30
C LYS A 428 9.52 -17.67 -23.81
N LEU A 429 8.49 -16.94 -24.24
CA LEU A 429 8.21 -16.77 -25.67
C LEU A 429 9.18 -15.78 -26.31
N ARG A 430 9.43 -15.97 -27.62
CA ARG A 430 10.15 -14.96 -28.40
C ARG A 430 9.37 -13.64 -28.37
N HIS A 431 10.10 -12.52 -28.40
CA HIS A 431 9.51 -11.18 -28.26
C HIS A 431 8.29 -10.97 -29.16
N GLU A 432 8.39 -11.34 -30.44
CA GLU A 432 7.29 -11.17 -31.39
C GLU A 432 6.06 -12.05 -31.10
N GLU A 433 6.27 -13.30 -30.68
CA GLU A 433 5.21 -14.26 -30.36
C GLU A 433 4.50 -13.88 -29.05
N GLY A 434 5.29 -13.40 -28.07
CA GLY A 434 4.79 -12.89 -26.82
C GLY A 434 4.01 -11.58 -27.00
N VAL A 435 4.49 -10.65 -27.82
CA VAL A 435 3.77 -9.40 -28.13
C VAL A 435 2.48 -9.70 -28.88
N ARG A 436 2.48 -10.63 -29.86
CA ARG A 436 1.23 -11.07 -30.51
C ARG A 436 0.25 -11.66 -29.49
N SER A 437 0.73 -12.43 -28.51
CA SER A 437 -0.13 -13.00 -27.47
C SER A 437 -0.66 -11.95 -26.49
N LEU A 438 0.14 -10.92 -26.18
CA LEU A 438 -0.23 -9.77 -25.37
C LEU A 438 -1.27 -8.88 -26.07
N LEU A 439 -1.24 -8.83 -27.40
CA LEU A 439 -2.16 -8.05 -28.24
C LEU A 439 -3.42 -8.82 -28.69
N ARG A 440 -3.42 -10.16 -28.59
CA ARG A 440 -4.56 -11.03 -29.00
C ARG A 440 -5.69 -11.15 -27.98
N GLY A 441 -5.59 -10.54 -26.80
CA GLY A 441 -6.62 -10.61 -25.75
C GLY A 441 -8.00 -10.06 -26.11
N GLU A 442 -8.14 -9.39 -27.27
CA GLU A 442 -9.38 -8.76 -27.75
C GLU A 442 -9.95 -9.39 -29.03
N GLU A 443 -9.39 -10.50 -29.55
CA GLU A 443 -9.91 -11.14 -30.77
C GLU A 443 -11.38 -11.61 -30.65
N LYS A 444 -11.92 -11.74 -29.43
CA LYS A 444 -13.28 -12.28 -29.20
C LYS A 444 -14.36 -11.26 -28.83
N ALA A 445 -14.04 -9.97 -28.64
CA ALA A 445 -15.03 -9.02 -28.08
C ALA A 445 -15.64 -8.05 -29.11
N GLN A 446 -14.96 -7.69 -30.21
CA GLN A 446 -15.41 -6.55 -31.03
C GLN A 446 -15.08 -6.59 -32.53
N GLY A 447 -14.64 -7.72 -33.09
CA GLY A 447 -14.56 -7.89 -34.55
C GLY A 447 -13.69 -6.87 -35.30
N ARG A 448 -12.69 -6.26 -34.64
CA ARG A 448 -11.76 -5.32 -35.28
C ARG A 448 -10.35 -5.92 -35.32
N SER A 449 -9.82 -6.08 -36.53
CA SER A 449 -8.42 -6.45 -36.77
C SER A 449 -7.52 -5.28 -36.44
N TYR A 450 -6.98 -5.24 -35.23
CA TYR A 450 -5.94 -4.29 -34.87
C TYR A 450 -4.57 -4.93 -35.08
N HIS A 451 -3.94 -4.58 -36.21
CA HIS A 451 -2.54 -4.92 -36.47
C HIS A 451 -1.62 -4.36 -35.37
N SER A 452 -0.57 -5.11 -35.05
CA SER A 452 0.57 -4.76 -34.18
C SER A 452 0.91 -3.27 -34.12
N ILE A 453 1.26 -2.78 -32.92
CA ILE A 453 1.70 -1.40 -32.61
C ILE A 453 2.43 -0.75 -33.80
N PRO A 454 1.93 0.37 -34.36
CA PRO A 454 2.52 1.06 -35.51
C PRO A 454 4.00 1.46 -35.32
N VAL A 455 4.46 1.59 -34.07
CA VAL A 455 5.85 1.89 -33.68
C VAL A 455 6.87 0.91 -34.27
N LEU A 456 6.49 -0.35 -34.49
CA LEU A 456 7.45 -1.42 -34.86
C LEU A 456 7.36 -1.86 -36.34
N LYS A 457 6.43 -1.35 -37.15
CA LYS A 457 6.40 -1.64 -38.59
C LYS A 457 7.55 -0.97 -39.38
N GLY A 458 8.11 0.11 -38.85
CA GLY A 458 9.10 0.95 -39.55
C GLY A 458 10.44 0.30 -39.88
N GLN A 459 10.74 -0.91 -39.34
CA GLN A 459 11.99 -1.63 -39.64
C GLN A 459 11.81 -2.86 -40.53
N LEU A 460 10.60 -3.40 -40.68
CA LEU A 460 10.36 -4.54 -41.57
C LEU A 460 10.32 -4.13 -43.05
N GLN A 461 10.02 -2.87 -43.37
CA GLN A 461 10.01 -2.39 -44.77
C GLN A 461 11.33 -1.75 -45.23
N ARG A 462 12.22 -1.32 -44.32
CA ARG A 462 13.52 -0.74 -44.72
C ARG A 462 14.61 -1.78 -45.03
N GLY A 463 14.37 -3.05 -44.73
CA GLY A 463 15.28 -4.16 -45.07
C GLY A 463 15.07 -4.77 -46.46
N GLN A 464 14.11 -4.28 -47.26
CA GLN A 464 13.84 -4.79 -48.62
C GLN A 464 14.20 -3.80 -49.74
N GLY A 465 14.88 -2.69 -49.41
CA GLY A 465 15.28 -1.66 -50.37
C GLY A 465 16.74 -1.25 -50.20
N ALA A 466 17.65 -2.22 -50.27
CA ALA A 466 19.07 -1.99 -50.49
C ALA A 466 19.64 -3.23 -51.18
N ARG A 467 19.49 -3.27 -52.50
CA ARG A 467 20.41 -3.96 -53.41
C ARG A 467 21.00 -2.91 -54.33
#